data_AF-A0A7S1ELE8-F1
#
_entry.id   AF-A0A7S1ELE8-F1
#
_cell.length_a   1.000
_cell.length_b   1.000
_cell.length_c   1.000
_cell.angle_alpha   90.00
_cell.angle_beta   90.00
_cell.angle_gamma   90.00
#
_symmetry.space_group_name_H-M   'P 1'
#
loop_
_entity.id
_entity.type
_entity.pdbx_description
1 polymer ?
#
loop_
_entity_poly.entity_id
_entity_poly.type
_entity_poly.pdbx_seq_one_letter_code
_entity_poly.pdbx_strand_id
1 'polypeptide(L)'
;DRESVTTSSRGRLEIEGEDRFLVLDHGQRNETQLKTGDKSLARFEQYRVLTDSQAVPSDGQLPPKAMPTLDLVRSPGAKNQGELTWRLGMILGSINMALLGIGLSASSPRRASNWNLLFALLSFVVYFQLIVLSQTWVANGQAGMLRAMTALHGSALFLALAAIWLRDNGNRFCLRRALRRAPA
;
A
#
# COMPACT_ATOMS: atom_id res chain seq x y z
N ASP A 1 20.55 -24.15 -12.55
CA ASP A 1 20.08 -23.05 -13.40
C ASP A 1 19.72 -23.60 -14.77
N ARG A 2 18.42 -23.85 -14.98
CA ARG A 2 17.87 -24.33 -16.25
C ARG A 2 16.95 -23.26 -16.80
N GLU A 3 17.12 -22.93 -18.06
CA GLU A 3 16.20 -22.06 -18.79
C GLU A 3 15.32 -22.93 -19.68
N SER A 4 14.01 -22.69 -19.68
CA SER A 4 13.08 -23.42 -20.55
C SER A 4 12.18 -22.46 -21.32
N VAL A 5 12.15 -22.63 -22.64
CA VAL A 5 11.26 -21.90 -23.55
C VAL A 5 10.26 -22.88 -24.15
N THR A 6 8.97 -22.59 -23.99
CA THR A 6 7.87 -23.45 -24.49
C THR A 6 7.07 -22.70 -25.55
N THR A 7 6.81 -23.34 -26.68
CA THR A 7 5.96 -22.81 -27.76
C THR A 7 4.90 -23.83 -28.16
N SER A 8 3.72 -23.36 -28.58
CA SER A 8 2.64 -24.22 -29.07
C SER A 8 1.80 -23.53 -30.14
N SER A 9 1.04 -24.33 -30.90
CA SER A 9 0.13 -23.82 -31.93
C SER A 9 -1.17 -23.24 -31.36
N ARG A 10 -1.65 -23.81 -30.26
CA ARG A 10 -2.86 -23.39 -29.55
C ARG A 10 -2.61 -23.43 -28.05
N GLY A 11 -3.24 -22.51 -27.34
CA GLY A 11 -3.27 -22.47 -25.88
C GLY A 11 -4.67 -22.10 -25.41
N ARG A 12 -5.16 -22.78 -24.37
CA ARG A 12 -6.43 -22.46 -23.71
C ARG A 12 -6.27 -22.57 -22.19
N LEU A 13 -7.08 -21.81 -21.47
CA LEU A 13 -7.14 -21.90 -20.02
C LEU A 13 -8.31 -22.80 -19.65
N GLU A 14 -8.04 -23.86 -18.91
CA GLU A 14 -9.04 -24.75 -18.34
C GLU A 14 -9.04 -24.61 -16.83
N ILE A 15 -10.23 -24.58 -16.25
CA ILE A 15 -10.44 -24.59 -14.81
C ILE A 15 -10.93 -25.98 -14.44
N GLU A 16 -10.20 -26.66 -13.58
CA GLU A 16 -10.53 -28.01 -13.10
C GLU A 16 -10.52 -27.98 -11.57
N GLY A 17 -11.71 -27.95 -10.96
CA GLY A 17 -11.86 -27.66 -9.53
C GLY A 17 -11.45 -26.23 -9.20
N GLU A 18 -10.52 -26.07 -8.26
CA GLU A 18 -9.94 -24.76 -7.88
C GLU A 18 -8.68 -24.39 -8.68
N ASP A 19 -8.17 -25.30 -9.49
CA ASP A 19 -6.91 -25.14 -10.22
C ASP A 19 -7.13 -24.56 -11.62
N ARG A 20 -6.25 -23.64 -12.01
CA ARG A 20 -6.22 -23.08 -13.36
C ARG A 20 -5.04 -23.62 -14.16
N PHE A 21 -5.35 -24.39 -15.20
CA PHE A 21 -4.36 -24.94 -16.11
C PHE A 21 -4.28 -24.14 -17.41
N LEU A 22 -3.06 -23.84 -17.84
CA LEU A 22 -2.76 -23.48 -19.22
C LEU A 22 -2.53 -24.79 -19.98
N VAL A 23 -3.45 -25.13 -20.86
CA VAL A 23 -3.36 -26.30 -21.72
C VAL A 23 -2.86 -25.86 -23.09
N LEU A 24 -1.71 -26.40 -23.48
CA LEU A 24 -1.05 -26.13 -24.74
C LEU A 24 -1.14 -27.35 -25.66
N ASP A 25 -1.65 -27.16 -26.88
CA ASP A 25 -1.77 -28.24 -27.85
C ASP A 25 -0.72 -28.09 -28.95
N HIS A 26 -0.10 -29.22 -29.33
CA HIS A 26 0.89 -29.36 -30.39
C HIS A 26 2.03 -28.35 -30.26
N GLY A 27 2.98 -28.66 -29.39
CA GLY A 27 4.06 -27.75 -29.05
C GLY A 27 5.39 -28.44 -28.79
N GLN A 28 6.37 -27.63 -28.42
CA GLN A 28 7.68 -28.08 -28.01
C GLN A 28 8.22 -27.24 -26.85
N ARG A 29 9.02 -27.88 -26.01
CA ARG A 29 9.74 -27.26 -24.90
C ARG A 29 11.24 -27.47 -25.11
N ASN A 30 11.96 -26.36 -25.21
CA ASN A 30 13.41 -26.34 -25.31
C ASN A 30 13.97 -25.97 -23.93
N GLU A 31 14.77 -26.85 -23.34
CA GLU A 31 15.45 -26.62 -22.07
C GLU A 31 16.96 -26.56 -22.29
N THR A 32 17.61 -25.56 -21.69
CA THR A 32 19.07 -25.40 -21.72
C THR A 32 19.61 -25.40 -20.30
N GLN A 33 20.57 -26.27 -20.01
CA GLN A 33 21.32 -26.26 -18.76
C GLN A 33 22.42 -25.21 -18.85
N LEU A 34 22.27 -24.09 -18.12
CA LEU A 34 23.13 -22.91 -18.29
C LEU A 34 24.59 -23.15 -17.89
N LYS A 35 24.85 -24.16 -17.04
CA LYS A 35 26.20 -24.48 -16.56
C LYS A 35 26.99 -25.41 -17.49
N THR A 36 26.33 -26.38 -18.11
CA THR A 36 26.98 -27.39 -18.96
C THR A 36 26.79 -27.13 -20.45
N GLY A 37 25.79 -26.31 -20.83
CA GLY A 37 25.42 -26.07 -22.21
C GLY A 37 24.53 -27.17 -22.81
N ASP A 38 24.18 -28.19 -22.03
CA ASP A 38 23.33 -29.29 -22.50
C ASP A 38 21.95 -28.77 -22.89
N LYS A 39 21.46 -29.20 -24.06
CA LYS A 39 20.15 -28.83 -24.60
C LYS A 39 19.25 -30.05 -24.67
N SER A 40 18.02 -29.91 -24.22
CA SER A 40 16.96 -30.91 -24.35
C SER A 40 15.76 -30.31 -25.07
N LEU A 41 15.20 -31.07 -26.01
CA LEU A 41 13.99 -30.70 -26.74
C LEU A 41 12.94 -31.78 -26.52
N ALA A 42 11.77 -31.38 -26.01
CA ALA A 42 10.61 -32.24 -25.86
C ALA A 42 9.48 -31.76 -26.77
N ARG A 43 8.92 -32.63 -27.61
CA ARG A 43 7.69 -32.37 -28.36
C ARG A 43 6.51 -33.00 -27.64
N PHE A 44 5.39 -32.32 -27.62
CA PHE A 44 4.18 -32.79 -26.95
C PHE A 44 2.94 -32.56 -27.82
N GLU A 45 2.01 -33.50 -27.76
CA GLU A 45 0.68 -33.33 -28.31
C GLU A 45 -0.17 -32.44 -27.41
N GLN A 46 -0.09 -32.65 -26.09
CA GLN A 46 -0.73 -31.81 -25.09
C GLN A 46 0.18 -31.61 -23.88
N TYR A 47 0.27 -30.37 -23.39
CA TYR A 47 1.04 -30.00 -22.21
C TYR A 47 0.19 -29.13 -21.29
N ARG A 48 0.03 -29.57 -20.04
CA ARG A 48 -0.75 -28.85 -19.01
C ARG A 48 0.20 -28.23 -18.00
N VAL A 49 0.13 -26.91 -17.84
CA VAL A 49 0.89 -26.16 -16.84
C VAL A 49 -0.08 -25.56 -15.85
N LEU A 50 0.07 -25.90 -14.57
CA LEU A 50 -0.63 -25.23 -13.49
C LEU A 50 -0.15 -23.78 -13.43
N THR A 51 -1.03 -22.83 -13.75
CA THR A 51 -0.67 -21.41 -13.83
C THR A 51 -0.85 -20.73 -12.48
N ASP A 52 -1.87 -21.16 -11.73
CA ASP A 52 -2.17 -20.64 -10.39
C ASP A 52 -2.95 -21.71 -9.62
N SER A 53 -2.43 -22.10 -8.46
CA SER A 53 -3.07 -23.05 -7.53
C SER A 53 -4.03 -22.37 -6.54
N GLN A 54 -4.39 -21.09 -6.78
CA GLN A 54 -5.24 -20.28 -5.90
C GLN A 54 -6.13 -19.28 -6.69
N ALA A 55 -6.24 -19.40 -8.02
CA ALA A 55 -6.89 -18.38 -8.87
C ALA A 55 -8.41 -18.39 -8.85
N VAL A 56 -9.06 -19.45 -8.37
CA VAL A 56 -10.50 -19.44 -8.19
C VAL A 56 -10.76 -18.97 -6.76
N PRO A 57 -11.32 -17.76 -6.55
CA PRO A 57 -11.89 -17.45 -5.24
C PRO A 57 -12.88 -18.57 -4.95
N SER A 58 -12.61 -19.35 -3.90
CA SER A 58 -13.54 -20.31 -3.32
C SER A 58 -14.95 -19.72 -3.35
N ASP A 59 -15.83 -20.30 -4.16
CA ASP A 59 -17.25 -19.95 -4.32
C ASP A 59 -17.60 -18.45 -4.38
N GLY A 60 -17.53 -17.84 -5.58
CA GLY A 60 -18.28 -16.61 -5.88
C GLY A 60 -18.01 -15.38 -4.99
N GLN A 61 -16.96 -15.42 -4.17
CA GLN A 61 -16.69 -14.40 -3.18
C GLN A 61 -16.06 -13.18 -3.87
N LEU A 62 -16.77 -12.05 -3.80
CA LEU A 62 -16.28 -10.77 -4.32
C LEU A 62 -14.90 -10.45 -3.72
N PRO A 63 -13.97 -9.88 -4.49
CA PRO A 63 -12.72 -9.39 -3.92
C PRO A 63 -13.03 -8.33 -2.85
N PRO A 64 -12.21 -8.19 -1.78
CA PRO A 64 -12.53 -7.30 -0.65
C PRO A 64 -12.90 -5.87 -1.06
N LYS A 65 -12.21 -5.32 -2.07
CA LYS A 65 -12.49 -3.99 -2.65
C LYS A 65 -13.90 -3.82 -3.21
N ALA A 66 -14.53 -4.91 -3.66
CA ALA A 66 -15.87 -4.96 -4.23
C ALA A 66 -16.95 -5.39 -3.21
N MET A 67 -16.55 -5.75 -1.98
CA MET A 67 -17.49 -6.14 -0.94
C MET A 67 -18.09 -4.92 -0.22
N PRO A 68 -19.38 -4.98 0.18
CA PRO A 68 -20.00 -3.99 1.07
C PRO A 68 -19.27 -3.89 2.41
N THR A 69 -19.06 -2.68 2.93
CA THR A 69 -18.28 -2.44 4.17
C THR A 69 -18.75 -3.30 5.35
N LEU A 70 -20.07 -3.52 5.48
CA LEU A 70 -20.64 -4.31 6.56
C LEU A 70 -20.22 -5.79 6.50
N ASP A 71 -20.07 -6.34 5.30
CA ASP A 71 -19.67 -7.74 5.11
C ASP A 71 -18.20 -7.94 5.44
N LEU A 72 -17.35 -6.94 5.18
CA LEU A 72 -15.95 -6.97 5.62
C LEU A 72 -15.83 -6.99 7.15
N VAL A 73 -16.69 -6.26 7.86
CA VAL A 73 -16.70 -6.23 9.33
C VAL A 73 -17.18 -7.56 9.90
N ARG A 74 -18.18 -8.18 9.27
CA ARG A 74 -18.74 -9.48 9.70
C ARG A 74 -17.80 -10.65 9.44
N SER A 75 -16.91 -10.54 8.45
CA SER A 75 -15.92 -11.57 8.10
C SER A 75 -14.50 -11.01 8.22
N PRO A 76 -13.90 -10.97 9.43
CA PRO A 76 -12.67 -10.24 9.71
C PRO A 76 -11.39 -10.99 9.29
N GLY A 77 -11.32 -11.51 8.06
CA GLY A 77 -10.08 -12.07 7.50
C GLY A 77 -9.03 -10.99 7.18
N ALA A 78 -7.74 -11.36 7.11
CA ALA A 78 -6.64 -10.41 6.91
C ALA A 78 -6.85 -9.49 5.69
N LYS A 79 -7.25 -10.05 4.54
CA LYS A 79 -7.55 -9.28 3.32
C LYS A 79 -8.71 -8.28 3.52
N ASN A 80 -9.77 -8.69 4.24
CA ASN A 80 -10.92 -7.83 4.54
C ASN A 80 -10.56 -6.73 5.55
N GLN A 81 -9.76 -7.06 6.57
CA GLN A 81 -9.21 -6.07 7.49
C GLN A 81 -8.29 -5.07 6.78
N GLY A 82 -7.49 -5.51 5.80
CA GLY A 82 -6.68 -4.62 4.99
C GLY A 82 -7.53 -3.61 4.22
N GLU A 83 -8.63 -4.05 3.61
CA GLU A 83 -9.56 -3.14 2.93
C GLU A 83 -10.29 -2.19 3.90
N LEU A 84 -10.70 -2.66 5.09
CA LEU A 84 -11.22 -1.77 6.13
C LEU A 84 -10.19 -0.73 6.59
N THR A 85 -8.93 -1.15 6.75
CA THR A 85 -7.79 -0.28 7.07
C THR A 85 -7.64 0.82 6.01
N TRP A 86 -7.77 0.48 4.74
CA TRP A 86 -7.75 1.45 3.64
C TRP A 86 -8.93 2.44 3.70
N ARG A 87 -10.17 1.93 3.80
CA ARG A 87 -11.38 2.77 3.84
C ARG A 87 -11.37 3.74 5.02
N LEU A 88 -11.09 3.24 6.23
CA LEU A 88 -10.96 4.07 7.43
C LEU A 88 -9.76 5.00 7.34
N GLY A 89 -8.65 4.52 6.77
CA GLY A 89 -7.44 5.29 6.57
C GLY A 89 -7.66 6.53 5.71
N MET A 90 -8.45 6.42 4.64
CA MET A 90 -8.83 7.57 3.80
C MET A 90 -9.67 8.59 4.57
N ILE A 91 -10.64 8.14 5.37
CA ILE A 91 -11.49 9.02 6.18
C ILE A 91 -10.65 9.75 7.23
N LEU A 92 -9.92 9.02 8.06
CA LEU A 92 -9.08 9.60 9.11
C LEU A 92 -7.94 10.44 8.53
N GLY A 93 -7.37 10.01 7.40
CA GLY A 93 -6.34 10.72 6.68
C GLY A 93 -6.80 12.10 6.22
N SER A 94 -8.02 12.19 5.69
CA SER A 94 -8.61 13.47 5.28
C SER A 94 -8.78 14.45 6.44
N ILE A 95 -9.25 13.96 7.59
CA ILE A 95 -9.43 14.76 8.82
C ILE A 95 -8.07 15.26 9.34
N ASN A 96 -7.10 14.37 9.46
CA ASN A 96 -5.75 14.73 9.92
C ASN A 96 -5.06 15.72 8.98
N MET A 97 -5.23 15.58 7.66
CA MET A 97 -4.68 16.53 6.69
C MET A 97 -5.34 17.91 6.78
N ALA A 98 -6.66 17.97 7.00
CA ALA A 98 -7.34 19.23 7.24
C ALA A 98 -6.78 19.94 8.48
N LEU A 99 -6.60 19.22 9.59
CA LEU A 99 -6.03 19.77 10.83
C LEU A 99 -4.58 20.22 10.65
N LEU A 100 -3.76 19.41 9.98
CA LEU A 100 -2.36 19.76 9.72
C LEU A 100 -2.25 20.98 8.79
N GLY A 101 -3.15 21.10 7.82
CA GLY A 101 -3.30 22.29 6.97
C GLY A 101 -3.59 23.57 7.77
N ILE A 102 -4.45 23.50 8.80
CA ILE A 102 -4.71 24.63 9.71
C ILE A 102 -3.41 25.02 10.43
N GLY A 103 -2.65 24.06 10.94
CA GLY A 103 -1.35 24.30 11.58
C GLY A 103 -0.35 24.99 10.64
N LEU A 104 -0.27 24.55 9.39
CA LEU A 104 0.67 25.05 8.39
C LEU A 104 0.22 26.34 7.68
N SER A 105 -1.05 26.75 7.78
CA SER A 105 -1.61 27.87 6.99
C SER A 105 -1.05 29.26 7.34
N ALA A 106 -0.28 29.41 8.42
CA ALA A 106 0.25 30.71 8.82
C ALA A 106 1.33 31.20 7.83
N SER A 107 1.00 32.21 7.02
CA SER A 107 1.95 32.94 6.20
C SER A 107 2.13 34.36 6.76
N SER A 108 3.36 34.84 6.79
CA SER A 108 3.61 36.23 7.17
C SER A 108 3.22 37.13 5.98
N PRO A 109 2.37 38.18 6.18
CA PRO A 109 1.84 38.99 5.08
C PRO A 109 2.89 39.66 4.18
N ARG A 110 4.14 39.73 4.65
CA ARG A 110 5.25 40.45 4.00
C ARG A 110 6.10 39.56 3.09
N ARG A 111 5.86 38.24 3.06
CA ARG A 111 6.52 37.32 2.12
C ARG A 111 5.58 36.17 1.81
N ALA A 112 4.87 36.26 0.69
CA ALA A 112 4.17 35.11 0.11
C ALA A 112 5.20 34.00 -0.13
N SER A 113 5.14 32.95 0.68
CA SER A 113 6.11 31.87 0.61
C SER A 113 5.38 30.56 0.45
N ASN A 114 5.58 29.92 -0.69
CA ASN A 114 4.93 28.65 -1.06
C ASN A 114 5.48 27.44 -0.29
N TRP A 115 6.41 27.64 0.65
CA TRP A 115 6.96 26.57 1.48
C TRP A 115 5.88 25.80 2.23
N ASN A 116 4.85 26.47 2.75
CA ASN A 116 3.76 25.81 3.47
C ASN A 116 2.98 24.85 2.55
N LEU A 117 2.78 25.23 1.29
CA LEU A 117 2.15 24.38 0.29
C LEU A 117 3.03 23.18 -0.06
N LEU A 118 4.34 23.40 -0.24
CA LEU A 118 5.29 22.31 -0.49
C LEU A 118 5.34 21.32 0.69
N PHE A 119 5.36 21.82 1.93
CA PHE A 119 5.32 20.97 3.13
C PHE A 119 4.00 20.21 3.25
N ALA A 120 2.87 20.85 2.95
CA ALA A 120 1.57 20.18 2.95
C ALA A 120 1.52 19.07 1.89
N LEU A 121 2.00 19.34 0.67
CA LEU A 121 2.07 18.36 -0.40
C LEU A 121 2.97 17.17 -0.02
N LEU A 122 4.17 17.43 0.49
CA LEU A 122 5.09 16.38 0.90
C LEU A 122 4.52 15.55 2.05
N SER A 123 3.88 16.20 3.03
CA SER A 123 3.21 15.53 4.15
C SER A 123 2.07 14.64 3.65
N PHE A 124 1.28 15.12 2.69
CA PHE A 124 0.24 14.33 2.05
C PHE A 124 0.81 13.11 1.34
N VAL A 125 1.87 13.27 0.53
CA VAL A 125 2.50 12.14 -0.19
C VAL A 125 2.99 11.09 0.80
N VAL A 126 3.75 11.49 1.81
CA VAL A 126 4.26 10.56 2.84
C VAL A 126 3.09 9.87 3.55
N TYR A 127 2.07 10.63 3.94
CA TYR A 127 0.96 10.08 4.70
C TYR A 127 0.12 9.10 3.87
N PHE A 128 -0.17 9.45 2.62
CA PHE A 128 -0.88 8.58 1.70
C PHE A 128 -0.13 7.27 1.49
N GLN A 129 1.19 7.33 1.30
CA GLN A 129 2.00 6.11 1.17
C GLN A 129 2.00 5.27 2.44
N LEU A 130 1.99 5.89 3.62
CA LEU A 130 1.86 5.15 4.89
C LEU A 130 0.49 4.48 5.03
N ILE A 131 -0.59 5.07 4.50
CA ILE A 131 -1.92 4.43 4.46
C ILE A 131 -1.88 3.19 3.56
N VAL A 132 -1.34 3.30 2.34
CA VAL A 132 -1.17 2.17 1.41
C VAL A 132 -0.30 1.07 2.01
N LEU A 133 0.80 1.45 2.67
CA LEU A 133 1.69 0.51 3.36
C LEU A 133 0.97 -0.22 4.50
N SER A 134 0.20 0.50 5.30
CA SER A 134 -0.58 -0.07 6.41
C SER A 134 -1.64 -1.05 5.90
N GLN A 135 -2.35 -0.71 4.82
CA GLN A 135 -3.26 -1.64 4.14
C GLN A 135 -2.53 -2.93 3.76
N THR A 136 -1.37 -2.82 3.12
CA THR A 136 -0.59 -3.97 2.65
C THR A 136 -0.14 -4.86 3.81
N TRP A 137 0.37 -4.26 4.89
CA TRP A 137 0.79 -5.00 6.09
C TRP A 137 -0.38 -5.71 6.77
N VAL A 138 -1.54 -5.07 6.89
CA VAL A 138 -2.72 -5.69 7.48
C VAL A 138 -3.28 -6.79 6.57
N ALA A 139 -3.36 -6.54 5.26
CA ALA A 139 -3.84 -7.51 4.27
C ALA A 139 -3.00 -8.81 4.24
N ASN A 140 -1.69 -8.67 4.46
CA ASN A 140 -0.74 -9.78 4.51
C ASN A 140 -0.58 -10.38 5.93
N GLY A 141 -1.34 -9.90 6.93
CA GLY A 141 -1.27 -10.39 8.30
C GLY A 141 0.01 -10.01 9.06
N GLN A 142 0.82 -9.08 8.54
CA GLN A 142 2.07 -8.62 9.18
C GLN A 142 1.80 -7.69 10.38
N ALA A 143 0.66 -7.00 10.39
CA ALA A 143 0.23 -6.13 11.48
C ALA A 143 -1.28 -6.24 11.70
N GLY A 144 -1.73 -6.08 12.96
CA GLY A 144 -3.15 -5.99 13.27
C GLY A 144 -3.73 -4.62 12.91
N MET A 145 -4.97 -4.60 12.39
CA MET A 145 -5.66 -3.37 11.95
C MET A 145 -5.65 -2.27 13.02
N LEU A 146 -6.04 -2.60 14.26
CA LEU A 146 -6.13 -1.62 15.33
C LEU A 146 -4.78 -0.94 15.60
N ARG A 147 -3.71 -1.73 15.73
CA ARG A 147 -2.35 -1.23 15.97
C ARG A 147 -1.87 -0.35 14.83
N ALA A 148 -2.09 -0.77 13.58
CA ALA A 148 -1.72 0.02 12.40
C ALA A 148 -2.47 1.37 12.38
N MET A 149 -3.79 1.34 12.62
CA MET A 149 -4.63 2.54 12.63
C MET A 149 -4.25 3.51 13.75
N THR A 150 -4.10 3.03 14.98
CA THR A 150 -3.76 3.91 16.11
C THR A 150 -2.36 4.48 15.98
N ALA A 151 -1.38 3.68 15.53
CA ALA A 151 -0.02 4.15 15.35
C ALA A 151 0.05 5.23 14.26
N LEU A 152 -0.55 4.98 13.10
CA LEU A 152 -0.47 5.89 11.96
C LEU A 152 -1.34 7.14 12.18
N HIS A 153 -2.62 7.00 12.48
CA HIS A 153 -3.53 8.14 12.59
C HIS A 153 -3.38 8.88 13.92
N GLY A 154 -3.05 8.17 15.01
CA GLY A 154 -2.79 8.80 16.30
C GLY A 154 -1.53 9.67 16.30
N SER A 155 -0.45 9.19 15.67
CA SER A 155 0.76 10.01 15.51
C SER A 155 0.53 11.21 14.61
N ALA A 156 -0.17 11.05 13.48
CA ALA A 156 -0.51 12.15 12.59
C ALA A 156 -1.40 13.20 13.28
N LEU A 157 -2.39 12.77 14.06
CA LEU A 157 -3.25 13.65 14.86
C LEU A 157 -2.42 14.42 15.89
N PHE A 158 -1.55 13.73 16.62
CA PHE A 158 -0.64 14.36 17.58
C PHE A 158 0.23 15.43 16.93
N LEU A 159 0.83 15.12 15.76
CA LEU A 159 1.64 16.08 15.02
C LEU A 159 0.83 17.30 14.54
N ALA A 160 -0.40 17.10 14.05
CA ALA A 160 -1.28 18.18 13.64
C ALA A 160 -1.63 19.11 14.82
N LEU A 161 -1.99 18.53 15.97
CA LEU A 161 -2.28 19.30 17.19
C LEU A 161 -1.04 20.02 17.73
N ALA A 162 0.13 19.37 17.70
CA ALA A 162 1.39 19.98 18.10
C ALA A 162 1.74 21.17 17.20
N ALA A 163 1.52 21.06 15.88
CA ALA A 163 1.75 22.15 14.94
C ALA A 163 0.85 23.36 15.22
N ILE A 164 -0.45 23.13 15.47
CA ILE A 164 -1.40 24.18 15.86
C ILE A 164 -0.97 24.83 17.18
N TRP A 165 -0.64 24.03 18.18
CA TRP A 165 -0.23 24.53 19.48
C TRP A 165 1.05 25.37 19.42
N LEU A 166 2.05 24.93 18.66
CA LEU A 166 3.30 25.66 18.45
C LEU A 166 3.08 26.98 17.71
N ARG A 167 2.17 27.01 16.73
CA ARG A 167 1.79 28.23 16.03
C ARG A 167 1.20 29.26 17.00
N ASP A 168 0.26 28.85 17.83
CA ASP A 168 -0.47 29.76 18.73
C ASP A 168 0.38 30.20 19.93
N ASN A 169 1.23 29.31 20.45
CA ASN A 169 2.06 29.56 21.63
C ASN A 169 3.51 29.97 21.31
N GLY A 170 3.91 29.97 20.03
CA GLY A 170 5.27 30.30 19.60
C GLY A 170 5.75 31.69 20.04
N ASN A 171 4.83 32.65 20.24
CA ASN A 171 5.16 33.98 20.76
C ASN A 171 5.48 33.98 22.27
N ARG A 172 5.06 32.94 23.01
CA ARG A 172 5.35 32.73 24.45
C ARG A 172 6.71 32.08 24.66
N PHE A 173 7.17 31.27 23.69
CA PHE A 173 8.54 30.77 23.60
C PHE A 173 9.48 31.86 23.10
N CYS A 174 9.62 32.94 23.86
CA CYS A 174 10.63 33.96 23.63
C CYS A 174 12.04 33.39 23.84
N LEU A 175 12.56 32.63 22.87
CA LEU A 175 13.99 32.35 22.70
C LEU A 175 14.80 33.65 22.52
N ARG A 176 14.13 34.76 22.21
CA ARG A 176 14.69 36.13 22.15
C ARG A 176 14.97 36.78 23.50
N ARG A 177 14.56 36.18 24.63
CA ARG A 177 14.85 36.75 25.96
C ARG A 177 16.23 36.36 26.49
N ALA A 178 16.83 35.29 25.98
CA ALA A 178 18.19 34.87 26.32
C ALA A 178 19.27 35.75 25.65
N LEU A 179 19.02 36.24 24.43
CA LEU A 179 19.96 37.08 23.67
C LEU A 179 19.89 38.58 24.02
N ARG A 180 18.97 39.01 24.88
CA ARG A 180 18.85 40.41 25.35
C ARG A 180 19.44 40.64 26.76
N ARG A 181 20.10 39.64 27.34
CA ARG A 181 20.83 39.75 28.60
C ARG A 181 22.35 39.60 28.35
N ALA A 182 22.92 40.50 27.55
CA ALA A 182 24.35 40.79 27.63
C ALA A 182 24.46 42.18 28.28
N PRO A 183 24.97 42.29 29.53
CA PRO A 183 25.31 43.59 30.09
C PRO A 183 26.52 44.17 29.35
N ALA A 184 26.53 45.50 29.22
CA ALA A 184 27.62 46.31 28.68
C ALA A 184 28.88 46.26 29.56
#